data_AF-A0A945SML7-F1
#
_entry.id   AF-A0A945SML7-F1
#
_cell.length_a   1.000
_cell.length_b   1.000
_cell.length_c   1.000
_cell.angle_alpha   90.00
_cell.angle_beta   90.00
_cell.angle_gamma   90.00
#
_symmetry.space_group_name_H-M   'P 1'
#
loop_
_entity.id
_entity.type
_entity.pdbx_description
1 polymer ?
#
loop_
_entity_poly.entity_id
_entity_poly.type
_entity_poly.pdbx_seq_one_letter_code
_entity_poly.pdbx_strand_id
1 'polypeptide(L)'
;MTTNDSPTNGYPARLRGQQRDQAILTLHQQEHSIREIALLLKVSRNTVRRIIRNPPQLSEEVDKEGCAEHSLLEERKTAHPIGEHLSDLYITAKGNGVRIMELAQELHGIEISYSTLTRLIRQAQL
;
A
#
# COMPACT_ATOMS: atom_id res chain seq x y z
N MET A 1 39.26 -25.64 -19.03
CA MET A 1 38.21 -26.26 -18.21
C MET A 1 37.36 -25.13 -17.64
N THR A 2 36.17 -24.93 -18.19
CA THR A 2 35.22 -23.89 -17.77
C THR A 2 34.33 -24.44 -16.65
N THR A 3 34.51 -23.96 -15.42
CA THR A 3 33.57 -24.26 -14.32
C THR A 3 32.43 -23.26 -14.38
N ASN A 4 31.33 -23.70 -15.01
CA ASN A 4 30.02 -23.06 -14.90
C ASN A 4 29.47 -23.34 -13.50
N ASP A 5 29.86 -22.53 -12.50
CA ASP A 5 29.14 -22.47 -11.25
C ASP A 5 27.91 -21.58 -11.43
N SER A 6 26.87 -22.18 -11.99
CA SER A 6 25.51 -21.67 -11.86
C SER A 6 25.11 -21.81 -10.39
N PRO A 7 24.80 -20.72 -9.66
CA PRO A 7 24.18 -20.88 -8.36
C PRO A 7 22.78 -21.41 -8.63
N THR A 8 22.57 -22.65 -8.19
CA THR A 8 21.27 -23.27 -8.02
C THR A 8 20.38 -22.27 -7.28
N ASN A 9 19.48 -21.68 -8.05
CA ASN A 9 18.52 -20.68 -7.58
C ASN A 9 17.46 -21.36 -6.70
N GLY A 10 17.88 -21.76 -5.50
CA GLY A 10 17.05 -22.28 -4.42
C GLY A 10 16.60 -21.15 -3.51
N TYR A 11 15.79 -20.20 -4.02
CA TYR A 11 15.15 -19.23 -3.13
C TYR A 11 14.00 -19.93 -2.38
N PRO A 12 14.01 -19.89 -1.04
CA PRO A 12 13.13 -20.70 -0.21
C PRO A 12 11.67 -20.34 -0.46
N ALA A 13 10.88 -21.38 -0.72
CA ALA A 13 9.44 -21.30 -0.72
C ALA A 13 8.96 -20.74 0.63
N ARG A 14 8.36 -19.55 0.59
CA ARG A 14 7.71 -18.84 1.71
C ARG A 14 8.64 -18.48 2.88
N LEU A 15 9.46 -17.43 2.69
CA LEU A 15 10.03 -16.71 3.83
C LEU A 15 8.89 -16.21 4.74
N ARG A 16 8.97 -16.47 6.06
CA ARG A 16 8.03 -15.90 7.04
C ARG A 16 8.01 -14.37 6.90
N GLY A 17 6.87 -13.72 7.12
CA GLY A 17 6.68 -12.30 6.83
C GLY A 17 7.80 -11.39 7.35
N GLN A 18 8.25 -11.62 8.59
CA GLN A 18 9.35 -10.90 9.24
C GLN A 18 10.71 -11.11 8.54
N GLN A 19 11.05 -12.35 8.19
CA GLN A 19 12.30 -12.67 7.48
C GLN A 19 12.33 -12.07 6.07
N ARG A 20 11.18 -12.08 5.40
CA ARG A 20 10.99 -11.48 4.07
C ARG A 20 11.19 -9.97 4.11
N ASP A 21 10.66 -9.32 5.15
CA ASP A 21 10.75 -7.86 5.30
C ASP A 21 12.18 -7.43 5.64
N GLN A 22 12.87 -8.17 6.52
CA GLN A 22 14.29 -7.96 6.80
C GLN A 22 15.15 -8.13 5.54
N ALA A 23 14.89 -9.15 4.72
CA ALA A 23 15.60 -9.36 3.47
C ALA A 23 15.41 -8.20 2.48
N ILE A 24 14.20 -7.62 2.42
CA ILE A 24 13.92 -6.44 1.59
C ILE A 24 14.74 -5.23 2.05
N LEU A 25 14.82 -4.99 3.37
CA LEU A 25 15.60 -3.89 3.92
C LEU A 25 17.10 -4.06 3.68
N THR A 26 17.63 -5.27 3.86
CA THR A 26 19.04 -5.57 3.60
C THR A 26 19.39 -5.35 2.12
N LEU A 27 18.57 -5.86 1.19
CA LEU A 27 18.82 -5.68 -0.24
C LEU A 27 18.73 -4.20 -0.66
N HIS A 28 17.83 -3.42 -0.05
CA HIS A 28 17.76 -1.99 -0.29
C HIS A 28 19.00 -1.24 0.23
N GLN A 29 19.54 -1.64 1.39
CA GLN A 29 20.81 -1.09 1.91
C GLN A 29 22.00 -1.44 1.02
N GLN A 30 21.94 -2.57 0.29
CA GLN A 30 22.92 -2.97 -0.71
C GLN A 30 22.72 -2.27 -2.07
N GLU A 31 21.94 -1.17 -2.10
CA GLU A 31 21.65 -0.34 -3.28
C GLU A 31 20.92 -1.06 -4.44
N HIS A 32 20.30 -2.22 -4.19
CA HIS A 32 19.47 -2.86 -5.20
C HIS A 32 18.20 -2.05 -5.48
N SER A 33 17.81 -1.99 -6.76
CA SER A 33 16.59 -1.29 -7.14
C SER A 33 15.35 -2.03 -6.66
N ILE A 34 14.27 -1.28 -6.42
CA ILE A 34 12.96 -1.84 -6.03
C ILE A 34 12.50 -2.95 -6.99
N ARG A 35 12.83 -2.81 -8.29
CA ARG A 35 12.48 -3.80 -9.32
C ARG A 35 13.25 -5.10 -9.12
N GLU A 36 14.55 -5.02 -8.87
CA GLU A 36 15.41 -6.18 -8.64
C GLU A 36 15.00 -6.91 -7.37
N ILE A 37 14.77 -6.18 -6.27
CA ILE A 37 14.31 -6.75 -5.00
C ILE A 37 12.98 -7.52 -5.19
N ALA A 38 12.04 -6.93 -5.94
CA ALA A 38 10.74 -7.55 -6.21
C ALA A 38 10.87 -8.87 -7.00
N LEU A 39 11.77 -8.89 -8.00
CA LEU A 39 12.02 -10.09 -8.81
C LEU A 39 12.76 -11.17 -8.01
N LEU A 40 13.77 -10.77 -7.23
CA LEU A 40 14.58 -11.68 -6.41
C LEU A 40 13.74 -12.37 -5.33
N LEU A 41 12.89 -11.60 -4.64
CA LEU A 41 12.07 -12.12 -3.53
C LEU A 41 10.67 -12.56 -3.96
N LYS A 42 10.34 -12.48 -5.26
CA LYS A 42 9.01 -12.79 -5.83
C LYS A 42 7.87 -12.10 -5.07
N VAL A 43 8.09 -10.85 -4.68
CA VAL A 43 7.09 -10.00 -4.00
C VAL A 43 6.64 -8.88 -4.92
N SER A 44 5.47 -8.30 -4.65
CA SER A 44 5.04 -7.14 -5.42
C SER A 44 5.97 -5.96 -5.18
N ARG A 45 6.21 -5.14 -6.22
CA ARG A 45 6.96 -3.86 -6.10
C ARG A 45 6.34 -2.94 -5.04
N ASN A 46 5.03 -3.06 -4.79
CA ASN A 46 4.33 -2.29 -3.76
C ASN A 46 4.68 -2.78 -2.35
N THR A 47 4.84 -4.08 -2.16
CA THR A 47 5.32 -4.67 -0.91
C THR A 47 6.72 -4.17 -0.58
N VAL A 48 7.63 -4.20 -1.56
CA VAL A 48 8.99 -3.67 -1.41
C VAL A 48 8.97 -2.19 -1.01
N ARG A 49 8.22 -1.36 -1.74
CA ARG A 49 8.04 0.06 -1.39
C ARG A 49 7.46 0.26 0.01
N ARG A 50 6.48 -0.55 0.42
CA ARG A 50 5.85 -0.46 1.73
C ARG A 50 6.87 -0.67 2.85
N ILE A 51 7.70 -1.71 2.73
CA ILE A 51 8.66 -2.08 3.77
C ILE A 51 9.83 -1.09 3.84
N ILE A 52 10.31 -0.61 2.69
CA ILE A 52 11.35 0.43 2.66
C ILE A 52 10.86 1.72 3.33
N ARG A 53 9.59 2.11 3.11
CA ARG A 53 9.02 3.32 3.71
C ARG A 53 8.67 3.14 5.17
N ASN A 54 8.13 1.97 5.53
CA ASN A 54 7.63 1.64 6.85
C ASN A 54 8.30 0.34 7.31
N PRO A 55 9.57 0.40 7.76
CA PRO A 55 10.24 -0.79 8.25
C PRO A 55 9.44 -1.31 9.46
N PRO A 56 9.10 -2.61 9.51
CA PRO A 56 8.41 -3.17 10.65
C PRO A 56 9.26 -2.93 11.90
N GLN A 57 8.70 -2.26 12.90
CA GLN A 57 9.32 -2.15 14.22
C GLN A 57 9.38 -3.57 14.78
N LEU A 58 10.59 -4.04 15.11
CA LEU A 58 10.85 -5.31 15.76
C LEU A 58 10.20 -5.29 17.15
N SER A 59 8.91 -5.57 17.20
CA SER A 59 8.17 -5.83 18.42
C SER A 59 7.12 -6.88 18.10
N GLU A 60 7.25 -7.94 18.88
CA GLU A 60 6.57 -9.22 18.87
C GLU A 60 5.09 -9.20 18.44
N GLU A 61 4.75 -10.25 17.67
CA GLU A 61 3.41 -10.82 17.51
C GLU A 61 2.30 -9.91 16.98
N VAL A 62 1.99 -10.00 15.68
CA VAL A 62 0.67 -10.51 15.24
C VAL A 62 0.79 -11.07 13.82
N ASP A 63 0.48 -12.34 13.65
CA ASP A 63 0.08 -12.90 12.37
C ASP A 63 -1.20 -12.17 11.91
N LYS A 64 -1.06 -11.22 10.97
CA LYS A 64 -2.18 -10.70 10.19
C LYS A 64 -1.90 -10.90 8.71
N GLU A 65 -2.28 -12.07 8.25
CA GLU A 65 -2.63 -12.30 6.86
C GLU A 65 -3.73 -11.32 6.45
N GLY A 66 -3.52 -10.67 5.30
CA GLY A 66 -4.57 -9.97 4.57
C GLY A 66 -4.66 -8.46 4.81
N CYS A 67 -4.30 -7.72 3.75
CA CYS A 67 -5.09 -6.55 3.33
C CYS A 67 -5.29 -5.40 4.34
N ALA A 68 -4.19 -4.83 4.83
CA ALA A 68 -4.16 -3.55 5.56
C ALA A 68 -2.70 -3.04 5.41
N GLU A 69 -2.33 -1.79 5.18
CA GLU A 69 -2.93 -0.50 5.41
C GLU A 69 -2.20 0.49 4.50
N HIS A 70 -2.95 1.44 3.93
CA HIS A 70 -2.44 2.64 3.28
C HIS A 70 -2.16 3.75 4.33
N SER A 71 -1.68 3.40 5.53
CA SER A 71 -1.67 4.33 6.69
C SER A 71 -0.37 5.10 6.92
N LEU A 72 0.53 5.23 5.95
CA LEU A 72 1.77 5.99 6.16
C LEU A 72 2.15 6.85 4.94
N LEU A 73 1.19 7.66 4.49
CA LEU A 73 1.45 8.99 3.92
C LEU A 73 0.68 10.04 4.74
N GLU A 74 0.78 9.94 6.07
CA GLU A 74 0.82 11.09 6.97
C GLU A 74 1.96 12.01 6.44
N GLU A 75 1.87 13.30 6.15
CA GLU A 75 0.98 14.36 6.57
C GLU A 75 0.92 15.40 5.45
N ARG A 76 -0.11 15.35 4.61
CA ARG A 76 -0.67 16.61 4.12
C ARG A 76 -2.15 16.53 4.43
N LYS A 77 -2.55 17.22 5.50
CA LYS A 77 -3.91 17.70 5.71
C LYS A 77 -4.31 18.62 4.54
N THR A 78 -4.32 18.11 3.32
CA THR A 78 -5.21 18.65 2.31
C THR A 78 -6.58 18.14 2.72
N ALA A 79 -7.22 18.88 3.63
CA ALA A 79 -8.64 18.74 3.87
C ALA A 79 -9.30 18.93 2.50
N HIS A 80 -9.65 17.82 1.86
CA HIS A 80 -10.36 17.91 0.60
C HIS A 80 -11.70 18.55 0.93
N PRO A 81 -12.20 19.54 0.18
CA PRO A 81 -13.44 20.25 0.51
C PRO A 81 -14.68 19.33 0.64
N ILE A 82 -14.63 18.12 0.08
CA ILE A 82 -15.69 17.12 0.25
C ILE A 82 -15.67 16.45 1.62
N GLY A 83 -14.55 16.49 2.35
CA GLY A 83 -14.34 15.70 3.56
C GLY A 83 -15.44 15.92 4.61
N GLU A 84 -15.91 17.15 4.73
CA GLU A 84 -17.02 17.53 5.63
C GLU A 84 -18.38 16.94 5.20
N HIS A 85 -18.58 16.72 3.91
CA HIS A 85 -19.83 16.24 3.31
C HIS A 85 -19.79 14.75 2.96
N LEU A 86 -18.62 14.12 3.06
CA LEU A 86 -18.38 12.78 2.54
C LEU A 86 -19.25 11.72 3.21
N SER A 87 -19.46 11.82 4.52
CA SER A 87 -20.29 10.88 5.28
C SER A 87 -21.75 10.89 4.81
N ASP A 88 -22.32 12.09 4.64
CA ASP A 88 -23.71 12.25 4.20
C ASP A 88 -23.91 11.77 2.76
N LEU A 89 -22.94 12.07 1.90
CA LEU A 89 -22.90 11.57 0.53
C LEU A 89 -22.76 10.05 0.49
N TYR A 90 -21.94 9.47 1.35
CA TYR A 90 -21.72 8.04 1.44
C TYR A 90 -22.99 7.29 1.87
N ILE A 91 -23.72 7.83 2.86
CA ILE A 91 -25.01 7.28 3.31
C ILE A 91 -26.04 7.38 2.19
N THR A 92 -26.16 8.56 1.55
CA THR A 92 -27.12 8.81 0.46
C THR A 92 -26.85 7.90 -0.73
N ALA A 93 -25.58 7.72 -1.09
CA ALA A 93 -25.13 6.85 -2.17
C ALA A 93 -25.07 5.37 -1.77
N LYS A 94 -25.33 5.02 -0.51
CA LYS A 94 -25.22 3.65 0.04
C LYS A 94 -23.85 3.00 -0.27
N GLY A 95 -22.79 3.79 -0.16
CA GLY A 95 -21.41 3.35 -0.45
C GLY A 95 -21.05 3.21 -1.93
N ASN A 96 -21.93 3.61 -2.86
CA ASN A 96 -21.58 3.62 -4.29
C ASN A 96 -20.65 4.79 -4.63
N GLY A 97 -19.37 4.49 -4.82
CA GLY A 97 -18.34 5.50 -5.10
C GLY A 97 -18.61 6.37 -6.35
N VAL A 98 -19.19 5.82 -7.42
CA VAL A 98 -19.53 6.62 -8.61
C VAL A 98 -20.64 7.60 -8.27
N ARG A 99 -21.66 7.15 -7.53
CA ARG A 99 -22.76 8.02 -7.12
C ARG A 99 -22.31 9.12 -6.16
N ILE A 100 -21.32 8.85 -5.31
CA ILE A 100 -20.70 9.87 -4.45
C ILE A 100 -20.00 10.94 -5.30
N MET A 101 -19.28 10.56 -6.36
CA MET A 101 -18.64 11.53 -7.26
C MET A 101 -19.67 12.40 -7.98
N GLU A 102 -20.76 11.80 -8.48
CA GLU A 102 -21.86 12.55 -9.11
C GLU A 102 -22.48 13.55 -8.14
N LEU A 103 -22.84 13.10 -6.93
CA LEU A 103 -23.46 13.96 -5.92
C LEU A 103 -22.51 15.06 -5.42
N ALA A 104 -21.21 14.76 -5.32
CA ALA A 104 -20.19 15.76 -4.98
C ALA A 104 -20.11 16.87 -6.03
N GLN A 105 -20.22 16.52 -7.31
CA GLN A 105 -20.24 17.47 -8.40
C GLN A 105 -21.57 18.24 -8.46
N GLU A 106 -22.70 17.54 -8.32
CA GLU A 106 -24.05 18.13 -8.40
C GLU A 106 -24.35 19.09 -7.25
N LEU A 107 -24.02 18.71 -6.01
CA LEU A 107 -24.40 19.46 -4.81
C LEU A 107 -23.35 20.49 -4.40
N HIS A 108 -22.07 20.18 -4.63
CA HIS A 108 -20.95 20.99 -4.13
C HIS A 108 -20.04 21.51 -5.24
N GLY A 109 -20.24 21.10 -6.50
CA GLY A 109 -19.39 21.50 -7.62
C GLY A 109 -17.97 20.93 -7.54
N ILE A 110 -17.76 19.86 -6.75
CA ILE A 110 -16.43 19.32 -6.48
C ILE A 110 -16.18 18.09 -7.37
N GLU A 111 -15.24 18.25 -8.31
CA GLU A 111 -14.77 17.13 -9.14
C GLU A 111 -13.68 16.36 -8.40
N ILE A 112 -13.91 15.06 -8.19
CA ILE A 112 -12.99 14.18 -7.46
C ILE A 112 -12.68 12.95 -8.28
N SER A 113 -11.40 12.62 -8.40
CA SER A 113 -10.99 11.35 -8.98
C SER A 113 -11.38 10.17 -8.08
N TYR A 114 -11.71 9.03 -8.68
CA TYR A 114 -12.10 7.82 -7.95
C TYR A 114 -11.03 7.34 -6.94
N SER A 115 -9.74 7.48 -7.27
CA SER A 115 -8.64 7.14 -6.36
C SER A 115 -8.57 8.08 -5.16
N THR A 116 -8.84 9.37 -5.36
CA THR A 116 -8.96 10.35 -4.27
C THR A 116 -10.16 10.04 -3.39
N LEU A 117 -11.32 9.72 -3.98
CA LEU A 117 -12.53 9.37 -3.22
C LEU A 117 -12.31 8.14 -2.33
N THR A 118 -11.83 7.05 -2.92
CA THR A 118 -11.58 5.81 -2.18
C THR A 118 -10.52 5.98 -1.09
N ARG A 119 -9.56 6.89 -1.28
CA ARG A 119 -8.61 7.28 -0.21
C ARG A 119 -9.33 7.99 0.94
N LEU A 120 -10.19 8.97 0.63
CA LEU A 120 -10.92 9.74 1.63
C LEU A 120 -11.92 8.88 2.42
N ILE A 121 -12.62 7.96 1.76
CA ILE A 121 -13.54 7.01 2.42
C ILE A 121 -12.78 6.17 3.46
N ARG A 122 -11.62 5.61 3.08
CA ARG A 122 -10.78 4.85 4.02
C ARG A 122 -10.27 5.70 5.18
N GLN A 123 -9.87 6.94 4.93
CA GLN A 123 -9.41 7.86 5.97
C GLN A 123 -10.54 8.25 6.93
N ALA A 124 -11.77 8.37 6.43
CA ALA A 124 -12.97 8.64 7.20
C ALA A 124 -13.58 7.40 7.89
N GLN A 125 -13.02 6.20 7.65
CA GLN A 125 -13.52 4.92 8.16
C GLN A 125 -15.00 4.62 7.79
N LEU A 126 -15.41 5.04 6.60
CA LEU A 126 -16.76 4.82 6.04
C LEU A 126 -16.84 3.55 5.18
#